data_AF-A0A5Z0FAU3-F1
#
_entry.id   AF-A0A5Z0FAU3-F1
#
_cell.length_a   1.000
_cell.length_b   1.000
_cell.length_c   1.000
_cell.angle_alpha   90.00
_cell.angle_beta   90.00
_cell.angle_gamma   90.00
#
_symmetry.space_group_name_H-M   'P 1'
#
loop_
_entity.id
_entity.type
_entity.pdbx_description
1 polymer ?
#
loop_
_entity_poly.entity_id
_entity_poly.type
_entity_poly.pdbx_seq_one_letter_code
_entity_poly.pdbx_strand_id
1 'polypeptide(L)'
;MIDYHQIESRLSALEKLPSLKDNDSITKALEKSGFSRRDFMKWAGAMTAFLALPASFTPMVAKAAELADRLPVVWLHMAECTGCSESLLRSDTPTIDSLIFDYISLEYHETVMAAAGWQAEENLESAIQKHKNKYILMVEGGIPMDDTEHFLTIGAHGKTGYELSKMASENALAIFAIGTCSSFGGIQAARPNPSNAQPLSKVTSKTVINVPGCPPSEKNIVGNVLHYLLFGELPALDVYNRPKWAYGLRIHDLCERRGHFDAG
;
A
#
# COMPACT_ATOMS: atom_id res chain seq x y z
N MET A 1 13.09 -14.33 -15.88
CA MET A 1 11.90 -15.00 -16.46
C MET A 1 11.04 -15.38 -15.27
N ILE A 2 9.80 -14.92 -15.21
CA ILE A 2 8.91 -15.15 -14.06
C ILE A 2 8.56 -16.65 -14.04
N ASP A 3 8.98 -17.38 -13.01
CA ASP A 3 8.76 -18.83 -12.88
C ASP A 3 7.39 -19.11 -12.26
N TYR A 4 6.50 -19.72 -13.05
CA TYR A 4 5.15 -20.12 -12.65
C TYR A 4 5.20 -21.06 -11.42
N HIS A 5 6.12 -22.03 -11.39
CA HIS A 5 6.21 -22.98 -10.28
C HIS A 5 6.68 -22.33 -8.98
N GLN A 6 7.54 -21.32 -9.06
CA GLN A 6 7.99 -20.57 -7.90
C GLN A 6 6.83 -19.80 -7.23
N ILE A 7 5.99 -19.14 -8.03
CA ILE A 7 4.79 -18.44 -7.54
C ILE A 7 3.80 -19.43 -6.94
N GLU A 8 3.54 -20.54 -7.62
CA GLU A 8 2.60 -21.56 -7.12
C GLU A 8 3.05 -22.13 -5.76
N SER A 9 4.35 -22.42 -5.62
CA SER A 9 4.94 -22.87 -4.35
C SER A 9 4.84 -21.80 -3.26
N ARG A 10 5.03 -20.52 -3.61
CA ARG A 10 4.92 -19.38 -2.69
C ARG A 10 3.50 -19.21 -2.18
N LEU A 11 2.52 -19.21 -3.08
CA LEU A 11 1.11 -19.12 -2.74
C LEU A 11 0.69 -20.31 -1.87
N SER A 12 1.15 -21.51 -2.19
CA SER A 12 0.91 -22.71 -1.38
C SER A 12 1.56 -22.64 0.02
N ALA A 13 2.67 -21.92 0.16
CA ALA A 13 3.30 -21.68 1.47
C ALA A 13 2.55 -20.62 2.29
N LEU A 14 2.07 -19.55 1.63
CA LEU A 14 1.21 -18.54 2.27
C LEU A 14 -0.12 -19.16 2.72
N GLU A 15 -0.70 -20.06 1.93
CA GLU A 15 -1.96 -20.74 2.24
C GLU A 15 -1.91 -21.54 3.55
N LYS A 16 -0.73 -22.03 3.93
CA LYS A 16 -0.49 -22.78 5.18
C LYS A 16 -0.36 -21.89 6.41
N LEU A 17 -0.18 -20.58 6.24
CA LEU A 17 -0.20 -19.66 7.38
C LEU A 17 -1.65 -19.58 7.88
N PRO A 18 -1.85 -19.49 9.22
CA PRO A 18 -3.17 -19.32 9.77
C PRO A 18 -3.80 -18.07 9.16
N SER A 19 -5.04 -18.20 8.65
CA SER A 19 -5.82 -17.02 8.29
C SER A 19 -5.99 -16.17 9.54
N LEU A 20 -5.89 -14.84 9.38
CA LEU A 20 -6.11 -13.91 10.48
C LEU A 20 -7.60 -13.77 10.81
N LYS A 21 -8.50 -14.38 10.02
CA LYS A 21 -9.96 -14.36 10.23
C LYS A 21 -10.49 -15.77 10.49
N ASP A 22 -11.17 -15.93 11.62
CA ASP A 22 -11.54 -17.25 12.14
C ASP A 22 -12.73 -17.94 11.44
N ASN A 23 -13.53 -17.29 10.57
CA ASN A 23 -14.80 -17.90 10.12
C ASN A 23 -15.38 -17.57 8.73
N ASP A 24 -14.78 -16.72 7.88
CA ASP A 24 -15.29 -16.49 6.52
C ASP A 24 -14.12 -16.46 5.53
N SER A 25 -14.12 -17.37 4.55
CA SER A 25 -13.17 -17.31 3.44
C SER A 25 -13.52 -16.13 2.53
N ILE A 26 -12.51 -15.49 1.94
CA ILE A 26 -12.63 -14.36 1.00
C ILE A 26 -13.73 -14.59 -0.06
N THR A 27 -13.79 -15.80 -0.61
CA THR A 27 -14.82 -16.18 -1.59
C THR A 27 -16.25 -16.06 -1.03
N LYS A 28 -16.48 -16.41 0.24
CA LYS A 28 -17.80 -16.33 0.89
C LYS A 28 -18.19 -14.89 1.20
N ALA A 29 -17.22 -14.05 1.57
CA ALA A 29 -17.46 -12.64 1.82
C ALA A 29 -17.82 -11.89 0.52
N LEU A 30 -17.08 -12.14 -0.56
CA LEU A 30 -17.40 -11.63 -1.91
C LEU A 30 -18.80 -12.06 -2.37
N GLU A 31 -19.18 -13.33 -2.18
CA GLU A 31 -20.53 -13.82 -2.50
C GLU A 31 -21.63 -13.12 -1.67
N LYS A 32 -21.40 -12.88 -0.37
CA LYS A 32 -22.34 -12.14 0.50
C LYS A 32 -22.51 -10.68 0.06
N SER A 33 -21.45 -10.04 -0.43
CA SER A 33 -21.49 -8.67 -0.97
C SER A 33 -22.06 -8.57 -2.40
N GLY A 34 -22.55 -9.68 -2.97
CA GLY A 34 -23.14 -9.72 -4.31
C GLY A 34 -22.12 -9.77 -5.45
N PHE A 35 -20.84 -9.99 -5.14
CA PHE A 35 -19.77 -10.11 -6.12
C PHE A 35 -19.71 -11.55 -6.65
N SER A 36 -19.88 -11.73 -7.96
CA SER A 36 -19.82 -13.07 -8.54
C SER A 36 -18.36 -13.52 -8.74
N ARG A 37 -18.11 -14.84 -8.71
CA ARG A 37 -16.81 -15.42 -9.07
C ARG A 37 -16.33 -14.96 -10.45
N ARG A 38 -17.24 -14.67 -11.38
CA ARG A 38 -16.90 -14.16 -12.72
C ARG A 38 -16.33 -12.75 -12.65
N ASP A 39 -16.90 -11.88 -11.83
CA ASP A 39 -16.43 -10.49 -11.71
C ASP A 39 -15.08 -10.44 -11.00
N PHE A 40 -14.88 -11.31 -10.01
CA PHE A 40 -13.56 -11.49 -9.39
C PHE A 40 -12.48 -11.94 -10.40
N MET A 41 -12.80 -12.89 -11.29
CA MET A 41 -11.84 -13.34 -12.31
C MET A 41 -11.56 -12.28 -13.38
N LYS A 42 -12.54 -11.43 -13.74
CA LYS A 42 -12.30 -10.28 -14.63
C LYS A 42 -11.32 -9.30 -13.99
N TRP A 43 -11.53 -9.01 -12.71
CA TRP A 43 -10.63 -8.15 -11.94
C TRP A 43 -9.22 -8.72 -11.89
N ALA A 44 -9.07 -10.00 -11.53
CA ALA A 44 -7.76 -10.64 -11.49
C ALA A 44 -7.06 -10.56 -12.86
N GLY A 45 -7.82 -10.69 -13.95
CA GLY A 45 -7.34 -10.50 -15.32
C GLY A 45 -6.84 -9.07 -15.58
N ALA A 46 -7.60 -8.05 -15.16
CA ALA A 46 -7.17 -6.67 -15.25
C ALA A 46 -5.89 -6.41 -14.44
N MET A 47 -5.80 -6.89 -13.20
CA MET A 47 -4.60 -6.75 -12.38
C MET A 47 -3.40 -7.49 -12.95
N THR A 48 -3.61 -8.66 -13.56
CA THR A 48 -2.56 -9.39 -14.30
C THR A 48 -1.96 -8.51 -15.39
N ALA A 49 -2.81 -7.85 -16.17
CA ALA A 49 -2.39 -6.94 -17.23
C ALA A 49 -1.69 -5.68 -16.66
N PHE A 50 -2.23 -5.08 -15.59
CA PHE A 50 -1.62 -3.92 -14.93
C PHE A 50 -0.21 -4.23 -14.39
N LEU A 51 -0.01 -5.42 -13.84
CA LEU A 51 1.29 -5.89 -13.38
C LEU A 51 2.23 -6.31 -14.54
N ALA A 52 1.81 -6.09 -15.80
CA ALA A 52 2.52 -6.49 -17.01
C ALA A 52 2.83 -8.01 -17.06
N LEU A 53 1.94 -8.83 -16.52
CA LEU A 53 2.07 -10.28 -16.49
C LEU A 53 1.32 -10.94 -17.67
N PRO A 54 1.78 -12.12 -18.16
CA PRO A 54 1.03 -12.88 -19.14
C PRO A 54 -0.36 -13.28 -18.62
N ALA A 55 -1.37 -13.30 -19.50
CA ALA A 55 -2.75 -13.65 -19.12
C ALA A 55 -2.90 -15.03 -18.44
N SER A 56 -1.95 -15.95 -18.66
CA SER A 56 -1.90 -17.24 -17.96
C SER A 56 -1.70 -17.12 -16.44
N PHE A 57 -1.24 -15.97 -15.94
CA PHE A 57 -1.05 -15.72 -14.51
C PHE A 57 -2.33 -15.25 -13.80
N THR A 58 -3.43 -15.00 -14.52
CA THR A 58 -4.70 -14.55 -13.92
C THR A 58 -5.21 -15.43 -12.77
N PRO A 59 -5.19 -16.78 -12.86
CA PRO A 59 -5.55 -17.63 -11.73
C PRO A 59 -4.65 -17.45 -10.51
N MET A 60 -3.35 -17.16 -10.71
CA MET A 60 -2.41 -16.90 -9.61
C MET A 60 -2.65 -15.54 -8.97
N VAL A 61 -2.96 -14.51 -9.77
CA VAL A 61 -3.35 -13.20 -9.25
C VAL A 61 -4.64 -13.31 -8.42
N ALA A 62 -5.62 -14.07 -8.90
CA ALA A 62 -6.84 -14.38 -8.14
C ALA A 62 -6.50 -15.11 -6.83
N LYS A 63 -5.68 -16.17 -6.89
CA LYS A 63 -5.26 -16.91 -5.70
C LYS A 63 -4.47 -16.02 -4.73
N ALA A 64 -3.55 -15.19 -5.20
CA ALA A 64 -2.79 -14.26 -4.35
C ALA A 64 -3.72 -13.32 -3.60
N ALA A 65 -4.75 -12.82 -4.28
CA ALA A 65 -5.78 -12.00 -3.67
C ALA A 65 -6.58 -12.80 -2.61
N GLU A 66 -6.93 -14.07 -2.87
CA GLU A 66 -7.53 -14.98 -1.87
C GLU A 66 -6.62 -15.35 -0.69
N LEU A 67 -5.34 -14.98 -0.68
CA LEU A 67 -4.44 -15.22 0.47
C LEU A 67 -4.01 -13.91 1.15
N ALA A 68 -4.57 -12.80 0.71
CA ALA A 68 -4.07 -11.49 1.07
C ALA A 68 -4.56 -11.05 2.48
N ASP A 69 -5.63 -11.70 3.00
CA ASP A 69 -6.02 -11.72 4.43
C ASP A 69 -4.91 -12.18 5.38
N ARG A 70 -3.83 -12.79 4.87
CA ARG A 70 -2.67 -13.24 5.66
C ARG A 70 -1.55 -12.21 5.74
N LEU A 71 -1.68 -11.04 5.13
CA LEU A 71 -0.68 -9.98 5.14
C LEU A 71 -1.16 -8.78 5.97
N PRO A 72 -0.60 -8.57 7.17
CA PRO A 72 -0.95 -7.42 7.99
C PRO A 72 -0.42 -6.13 7.36
N VAL A 73 -1.26 -5.10 7.37
CA VAL A 73 -0.94 -3.75 6.88
C VAL A 73 -1.13 -2.76 8.02
N VAL A 74 -0.12 -1.94 8.25
CA VAL A 74 -0.17 -0.78 9.15
C VAL A 74 -0.08 0.47 8.28
N TRP A 75 -1.12 1.31 8.33
CA TRP A 75 -1.18 2.57 7.58
C TRP A 75 -1.07 3.76 8.54
N LEU A 76 0.00 4.53 8.40
CA LEU A 76 0.25 5.71 9.23
C LEU A 76 -0.05 7.01 8.48
N HIS A 77 -0.70 7.93 9.19
CA HIS A 77 -1.03 9.28 8.74
C HIS A 77 -0.02 10.28 9.29
N MET A 78 0.73 10.91 8.40
CA MET A 78 1.71 11.94 8.75
C MET A 78 1.20 13.34 8.39
N ALA A 79 2.04 14.28 7.94
CA ALA A 79 1.58 15.58 7.48
C ALA A 79 0.90 15.44 6.11
N GLU A 80 -0.41 15.27 6.15
CA GLU A 80 -1.20 14.69 5.07
C GLU A 80 -2.56 15.41 4.87
N CYS A 81 -3.30 15.07 3.82
CA CYS A 81 -4.58 15.71 3.47
C CYS A 81 -5.74 14.72 3.25
N THR A 82 -5.50 13.46 3.60
CA THR A 82 -6.33 12.26 3.49
C THR A 82 -6.64 11.86 2.05
N GLY A 83 -6.07 12.55 1.06
CA GLY A 83 -6.34 12.31 -0.36
C GLY A 83 -5.89 10.94 -0.87
N CYS A 84 -4.80 10.36 -0.35
CA CYS A 84 -4.35 9.02 -0.78
C CYS A 84 -5.21 7.93 -0.15
N SER A 85 -5.63 8.11 1.10
CA SER A 85 -6.64 7.27 1.73
C SER A 85 -7.97 7.35 0.98
N GLU A 86 -8.44 8.55 0.63
CA GLU A 86 -9.63 8.72 -0.20
C GLU A 86 -9.47 8.06 -1.57
N SER A 87 -8.28 8.13 -2.21
CA SER A 87 -7.99 7.40 -3.45
C SER A 87 -8.17 5.88 -3.28
N LEU A 88 -7.65 5.32 -2.19
CA LEU A 88 -7.86 3.90 -1.86
C LEU A 88 -9.35 3.56 -1.75
N LEU A 89 -10.16 4.45 -1.13
CA LEU A 89 -11.61 4.30 -1.04
C LEU A 89 -12.32 4.32 -2.41
N ARG A 90 -11.69 4.82 -3.49
CA ARG A 90 -12.24 4.81 -4.86
C ARG A 90 -11.91 3.54 -5.63
N SER A 91 -11.20 2.60 -5.02
CA SER A 91 -10.99 1.28 -5.59
C SER A 91 -12.33 0.65 -5.94
N ASP A 92 -12.55 0.38 -7.23
CA ASP A 92 -13.77 -0.22 -7.76
C ASP A 92 -13.64 -1.74 -7.90
N THR A 93 -12.40 -2.20 -8.10
CA THR A 93 -12.04 -3.59 -8.31
C THR A 93 -10.60 -3.76 -7.78
N PRO A 94 -10.40 -4.36 -6.59
CA PRO A 94 -11.44 -4.76 -5.64
C PRO A 94 -12.06 -3.51 -5.01
N THR A 95 -13.33 -3.58 -4.59
CA THR A 95 -13.91 -2.49 -3.80
C THR A 95 -13.19 -2.35 -2.46
N ILE A 96 -13.27 -1.19 -1.80
CA ILE A 96 -12.60 -0.99 -0.50
C ILE A 96 -13.06 -1.98 0.56
N ASP A 97 -14.36 -2.32 0.60
CA ASP A 97 -14.89 -3.32 1.51
C ASP A 97 -14.25 -4.68 1.21
N SER A 98 -14.14 -5.09 -0.04
CA SER A 98 -13.38 -6.30 -0.36
C SER A 98 -11.89 -6.15 -0.05
N LEU A 99 -11.27 -4.98 -0.22
CA LEU A 99 -9.88 -4.76 0.16
C LEU A 99 -9.66 -5.01 1.66
N ILE A 100 -10.46 -4.39 2.51
CA ILE A 100 -10.33 -4.48 3.98
C ILE A 100 -10.85 -5.81 4.52
N PHE A 101 -11.94 -6.34 3.97
CA PHE A 101 -12.55 -7.58 4.45
C PHE A 101 -11.94 -8.83 3.84
N ASP A 102 -11.35 -8.72 2.65
CA ASP A 102 -10.92 -9.90 1.89
C ASP A 102 -9.42 -9.87 1.54
N TYR A 103 -8.86 -8.71 1.19
CA TYR A 103 -7.51 -8.68 0.60
C TYR A 103 -6.39 -8.22 1.52
N ILE A 104 -6.64 -7.56 2.64
CA ILE A 104 -5.57 -7.20 3.59
C ILE A 104 -6.10 -7.32 5.00
N SER A 105 -5.21 -7.66 5.94
CA SER A 105 -5.51 -7.40 7.35
C SER A 105 -5.07 -5.98 7.68
N LEU A 106 -5.98 -5.01 7.56
CA LEU A 106 -5.71 -3.62 7.90
C LEU A 106 -5.73 -3.46 9.43
N GLU A 107 -4.57 -3.65 10.05
CA GLU A 107 -4.43 -3.66 11.52
C GLU A 107 -4.54 -2.25 12.13
N TYR A 108 -4.20 -1.22 11.36
CA TYR A 108 -4.26 0.16 11.82
C TYR A 108 -4.46 1.13 10.65
N HIS A 109 -5.47 2.00 10.76
CA HIS A 109 -5.75 3.10 9.85
C HIS A 109 -6.76 4.07 10.49
N GLU A 110 -6.31 5.26 10.88
CA GLU A 110 -7.10 6.19 11.71
C GLU A 110 -8.44 6.63 11.08
N THR A 111 -8.50 6.77 9.75
CA THR A 111 -9.72 7.18 9.04
C THR A 111 -10.87 6.16 9.11
N VAL A 112 -10.58 4.86 9.23
CA VAL A 112 -11.60 3.79 9.08
C VAL A 112 -11.68 2.85 10.27
N MET A 113 -10.73 2.92 11.21
CA MET A 113 -10.74 2.07 12.39
C MET A 113 -11.85 2.44 13.37
N ALA A 114 -12.39 1.44 14.08
CA ALA A 114 -13.43 1.66 15.07
C ALA A 114 -12.90 2.18 16.42
N ALA A 115 -11.67 1.80 16.79
CA ALA A 115 -11.04 2.22 18.04
C ALA A 115 -10.53 3.67 17.95
N ALA A 116 -10.48 4.37 19.08
CA ALA A 116 -10.01 5.75 19.17
C ALA A 116 -9.19 5.98 20.46
N GLY A 117 -8.47 7.11 20.53
CA GLY A 117 -7.70 7.50 21.71
C GLY A 117 -6.70 6.42 22.14
N TRP A 118 -6.72 6.07 23.42
CA TRP A 118 -5.83 5.06 24.01
C TRP A 118 -5.95 3.69 23.35
N GLN A 119 -7.17 3.27 22.97
CA GLN A 119 -7.38 1.98 22.30
C GLN A 119 -6.77 1.97 20.89
N ALA A 120 -6.77 3.11 20.21
CA ALA A 120 -6.13 3.20 18.90
C ALA A 120 -4.61 3.05 19.00
N GLU A 121 -3.98 3.70 19.98
CA GLU A 121 -2.55 3.54 20.23
C GLU A 121 -2.18 2.11 20.65
N GLU A 122 -2.98 1.51 21.54
CA GLU A 122 -2.80 0.11 21.95
C GLU A 122 -2.87 -0.85 20.75
N ASN A 123 -3.80 -0.61 19.82
CA ASN A 123 -3.92 -1.40 18.59
C ASN A 123 -2.69 -1.24 17.70
N LEU A 124 -2.18 -0.01 17.51
CA LEU A 124 -0.97 0.23 16.73
C LEU A 124 0.24 -0.51 17.33
N GLU A 125 0.46 -0.36 18.62
CA GLU A 125 1.56 -1.01 19.33
C GLU A 125 1.44 -2.53 19.28
N SER A 126 0.24 -3.05 19.52
CA SER A 126 -0.06 -4.48 19.45
C SER A 126 0.16 -5.05 18.05
N ALA A 127 -0.28 -4.34 17.01
CA ALA A 127 -0.08 -4.74 15.62
C ALA A 127 1.40 -4.84 15.27
N ILE A 128 2.18 -3.82 15.63
CA ILE A 128 3.63 -3.78 15.37
C ILE A 128 4.35 -4.91 16.12
N GLN A 129 4.00 -5.19 17.37
CA GLN A 129 4.62 -6.27 18.15
C GLN A 129 4.22 -7.66 17.65
N LYS A 130 2.92 -7.91 17.47
CA LYS A 130 2.36 -9.20 17.01
C LYS A 130 2.87 -9.58 15.63
N HIS A 131 3.00 -8.58 14.74
CA HIS A 131 3.39 -8.79 13.34
C HIS A 131 4.81 -8.33 13.04
N LYS A 132 5.68 -8.19 14.05
CA LYS A 132 7.07 -7.77 13.89
C LYS A 132 7.77 -8.52 12.75
N ASN A 133 8.36 -7.75 11.83
CA ASN A 133 9.01 -8.21 10.59
C ASN A 133 8.10 -8.96 9.61
N LYS A 134 6.77 -8.85 9.74
CA LYS A 134 5.78 -9.55 8.92
C LYS A 134 4.71 -8.63 8.31
N TYR A 135 4.57 -7.38 8.78
CA TYR A 135 3.60 -6.44 8.24
C TYR A 135 4.18 -5.53 7.15
N ILE A 136 3.32 -5.11 6.23
CA ILE A 136 3.60 -4.01 5.31
C ILE A 136 3.31 -2.69 6.03
N LEU A 137 4.27 -1.78 6.01
CA LEU A 137 4.06 -0.40 6.44
C LEU A 137 3.71 0.47 5.22
N MET A 138 2.60 1.19 5.32
CA MET A 138 2.23 2.25 4.40
C MET A 138 2.22 3.57 5.16
N VAL A 139 2.84 4.61 4.59
CA VAL A 139 2.84 5.95 5.18
C VAL A 139 2.33 6.95 4.17
N GLU A 140 1.29 7.68 4.55
CA GLU A 140 0.76 8.83 3.83
C GLU A 140 1.24 10.12 4.52
N GLY A 141 1.68 11.11 3.74
CA GLY A 141 2.10 12.41 4.28
C GLY A 141 3.61 12.61 4.48
N GLY A 142 4.03 13.88 4.48
CA GLY A 142 5.41 14.26 4.80
C GLY A 142 5.67 14.19 6.29
N ILE A 143 6.94 14.11 6.70
CA ILE A 143 7.32 13.88 8.09
C ILE A 143 8.12 15.08 8.58
N PRO A 144 7.55 15.95 9.43
CA PRO A 144 8.31 16.99 10.12
C PRO A 144 9.47 16.36 10.90
N MET A 145 10.66 16.94 10.82
CA MET A 145 11.89 16.43 11.42
C MET A 145 12.68 17.52 12.15
N ASP A 146 13.64 17.11 12.98
CA ASP A 146 14.52 17.98 13.75
C ASP A 146 13.72 18.89 14.70
N ASP A 147 14.03 20.19 14.73
CA ASP A 147 13.40 21.15 15.65
C ASP A 147 11.89 21.33 15.44
N THR A 148 11.33 20.83 14.33
CA THR A 148 9.89 20.93 14.00
C THR A 148 9.13 19.60 14.10
N GLU A 149 9.73 18.52 14.61
CA GLU A 149 9.04 17.21 14.76
C GLU A 149 7.68 17.33 15.47
N HIS A 150 7.62 18.20 16.49
CA HIS A 150 6.42 18.45 17.29
C HIS A 150 5.25 19.07 16.50
N PHE A 151 5.48 19.61 15.29
CA PHE A 151 4.41 20.11 14.42
C PHE A 151 3.43 19.00 14.01
N LEU A 152 3.83 17.74 14.16
CA LEU A 152 2.95 16.59 14.06
C LEU A 152 3.11 15.72 15.31
N THR A 153 2.14 15.80 16.21
CA THR A 153 2.06 15.00 17.43
C THR A 153 0.74 14.23 17.40
N ILE A 154 0.81 12.91 17.61
CA ILE A 154 -0.32 12.00 17.42
C ILE A 154 -0.55 11.20 18.71
N GLY A 155 -1.82 10.93 18.99
CA GLY A 155 -2.25 10.02 20.04
C GLY A 155 -2.16 10.60 21.46
N ALA A 156 -2.60 9.80 22.44
CA ALA A 156 -2.72 10.23 23.82
C ALA A 156 -1.38 10.28 24.55
N HIS A 157 -0.39 9.50 24.09
CA HIS A 157 0.99 9.61 24.57
C HIS A 157 1.76 10.78 23.98
N GLY A 158 1.20 11.46 22.97
CA GLY A 158 1.81 12.64 22.35
C GLY A 158 3.13 12.33 21.64
N LYS A 159 3.21 11.21 20.92
CA LYS A 159 4.40 10.84 20.15
C LYS A 159 4.48 11.66 18.87
N THR A 160 5.68 12.03 18.44
CA THR A 160 5.85 12.74 17.17
C THR A 160 5.60 11.80 15.98
N GLY A 161 5.19 12.35 14.85
CA GLY A 161 5.07 11.57 13.61
C GLY A 161 6.38 10.91 13.19
N TYR A 162 7.52 11.55 13.48
CA TYR A 162 8.86 10.99 13.25
C TYR A 162 9.11 9.75 14.12
N GLU A 163 8.83 9.81 15.43
CA GLU A 163 8.99 8.68 16.36
C GLU A 163 8.15 7.47 15.92
N LEU A 164 6.88 7.71 15.59
CA LEU A 164 5.97 6.65 15.12
C LEU A 164 6.44 6.04 13.80
N SER A 165 6.83 6.88 12.84
CA SER A 165 7.33 6.43 11.54
C SER A 165 8.62 5.62 11.67
N LYS A 166 9.54 6.02 12.55
CA LYS A 166 10.79 5.32 12.81
C LYS A 166 10.54 3.95 13.43
N MET A 167 9.76 3.91 14.50
CA MET A 167 9.40 2.68 15.21
C MET A 167 8.68 1.67 14.31
N ALA A 168 7.73 2.14 13.50
CA ALA A 168 7.05 1.28 12.55
C ALA A 168 7.97 0.83 11.39
N SER A 169 8.88 1.68 10.92
CA SER A 169 9.79 1.33 9.83
C SER A 169 10.79 0.24 10.22
N GLU A 170 11.35 0.31 11.43
CA GLU A 170 12.33 -0.66 11.93
C GLU A 170 11.78 -2.09 11.92
N ASN A 171 10.49 -2.26 12.21
CA ASN A 171 9.83 -3.56 12.37
C ASN A 171 9.02 -4.00 11.15
N ALA A 172 8.97 -3.22 10.07
CA ALA A 172 8.22 -3.55 8.86
C ALA A 172 8.94 -4.59 7.98
N LEU A 173 8.17 -5.47 7.33
CA LEU A 173 8.64 -6.39 6.28
C LEU A 173 8.98 -5.64 4.99
N ALA A 174 8.09 -4.73 4.59
CA ALA A 174 8.24 -3.85 3.44
C ALA A 174 7.64 -2.47 3.76
N ILE A 175 8.17 -1.40 3.15
CA ILE A 175 7.79 -0.02 3.45
C ILE A 175 7.40 0.69 2.15
N PHE A 176 6.19 1.26 2.14
CA PHE A 176 5.67 2.03 1.03
C PHE A 176 5.36 3.47 1.47
N ALA A 177 5.92 4.42 0.74
CA ALA A 177 5.56 5.82 0.84
C ALA A 177 4.41 6.11 -0.15
N ILE A 178 3.19 6.22 0.38
CA ILE A 178 1.98 6.44 -0.42
C ILE A 178 1.76 7.93 -0.62
N GLY A 179 1.87 8.37 -1.87
CA GLY A 179 1.71 9.76 -2.28
C GLY A 179 3.00 10.56 -2.33
N THR A 180 2.97 11.68 -3.06
CA THR A 180 4.14 12.55 -3.27
C THR A 180 4.68 13.13 -1.96
N CYS A 181 3.79 13.35 -0.99
CA CYS A 181 4.13 13.84 0.35
C CYS A 181 5.13 12.96 1.09
N SER A 182 4.83 11.67 1.26
CA SER A 182 5.74 10.72 1.92
C SER A 182 6.88 10.27 1.01
N SER A 183 6.66 10.23 -0.32
CA SER A 183 7.69 9.81 -1.28
C SER A 183 8.83 10.81 -1.39
N PHE A 184 8.51 12.12 -1.47
CA PHE A 184 9.47 13.17 -1.83
C PHE A 184 9.33 14.48 -1.03
N GLY A 185 8.42 14.54 -0.05
CA GLY A 185 8.15 15.73 0.76
C GLY A 185 6.91 16.52 0.33
N GLY A 186 6.49 16.45 -0.94
CA GLY A 186 5.21 17.03 -1.42
C GLY A 186 5.02 18.53 -1.20
N ILE A 187 3.75 18.94 -1.06
CA ILE A 187 3.36 20.35 -0.99
C ILE A 187 3.89 21.05 0.26
N GLN A 188 3.87 20.37 1.41
CA GLN A 188 4.40 20.90 2.68
C GLN A 188 5.92 21.13 2.65
N ALA A 189 6.66 20.38 1.82
CA ALA A 189 8.10 20.57 1.64
C ALA A 189 8.45 21.62 0.56
N ALA A 190 7.46 22.15 -0.17
CA ALA A 190 7.69 23.22 -1.13
C ALA A 190 8.19 24.47 -0.40
N ARG A 191 9.03 25.27 -1.07
CA ARG A 191 9.59 26.51 -0.49
C ARG A 191 8.45 27.37 0.11
N PRO A 192 8.56 27.80 1.39
CA PRO A 192 9.76 27.81 2.23
C PRO A 192 10.00 26.58 3.13
N ASN A 193 9.19 25.52 3.06
CA ASN A 193 9.20 24.35 3.94
C ASN A 193 9.22 24.71 5.44
N PRO A 194 8.17 25.41 5.94
CA PRO A 194 8.16 25.95 7.30
C PRO A 194 8.16 24.87 8.39
N SER A 195 7.74 23.65 8.06
CA SER A 195 7.66 22.52 9.00
C SER A 195 8.82 21.53 8.86
N ASN A 196 9.82 21.82 8.03
CA ASN A 196 10.89 20.88 7.67
C ASN A 196 10.32 19.48 7.34
N ALA A 197 9.26 19.43 6.52
CA ALA A 197 8.67 18.16 6.11
C ALA A 197 9.65 17.43 5.17
N GLN A 198 9.90 16.16 5.49
CA GLN A 198 10.85 15.29 4.79
C GLN A 198 10.15 14.02 4.27
N PRO A 199 10.71 13.36 3.23
CA PRO A 199 10.21 12.07 2.79
C PRO A 199 10.54 10.94 3.77
N LEU A 200 9.76 9.86 3.72
CA LEU A 200 9.91 8.68 4.58
C LEU A 200 11.31 8.03 4.50
N SER A 201 11.95 8.10 3.33
CA SER A 201 13.32 7.59 3.13
C SER A 201 14.39 8.30 3.98
N LYS A 202 14.06 9.44 4.61
CA LYS A 202 14.94 10.13 5.57
C LYS A 202 14.78 9.64 7.00
N VAL A 203 13.68 8.92 7.31
CA VAL A 203 13.40 8.36 8.64
C VAL A 203 14.13 7.04 8.88
N THR A 204 14.31 6.24 7.82
CA THR A 204 14.77 4.85 7.92
C THR A 204 15.90 4.54 6.95
N SER A 205 16.78 3.61 7.34
CA SER A 205 17.81 3.04 6.47
C SER A 205 17.29 1.89 5.59
N LYS A 206 16.07 1.40 5.84
CA LYS A 206 15.43 0.37 5.00
C LYS A 206 15.03 0.95 3.65
N THR A 207 14.95 0.09 2.65
CA THR A 207 14.45 0.48 1.32
C THR A 207 12.99 0.90 1.42
N VAL A 208 12.69 2.12 0.97
CA VAL A 208 11.33 2.67 0.87
C VAL A 208 10.91 2.69 -0.60
N ILE A 209 9.75 2.10 -0.87
CA ILE A 209 9.16 2.07 -2.22
C ILE A 209 8.27 3.30 -2.35
N ASN A 210 8.56 4.13 -3.34
CA ASN A 210 7.82 5.37 -3.56
C ASN A 210 6.65 5.11 -4.50
N VAL A 211 5.44 5.41 -4.04
CA VAL A 211 4.20 5.34 -4.82
C VAL A 211 3.64 6.76 -4.97
N PRO A 212 4.30 7.63 -5.75
CA PRO A 212 3.95 9.05 -5.83
C PRO A 212 2.68 9.31 -6.64
N GLY A 213 2.14 10.51 -6.45
CA GLY A 213 0.84 10.97 -6.93
C GLY A 213 0.19 11.84 -5.85
N CYS A 214 -0.73 12.73 -6.23
CA CYS A 214 -1.39 13.62 -5.27
C CYS A 214 -2.91 13.67 -5.52
N PRO A 215 -3.63 12.54 -5.32
CA PRO A 215 -3.13 11.25 -4.82
C PRO A 215 -2.61 10.30 -5.93
N PRO A 216 -1.88 9.22 -5.59
CA PRO A 216 -1.63 8.13 -6.53
C PRO A 216 -2.95 7.41 -6.84
N SER A 217 -3.05 6.78 -8.01
CA SER A 217 -4.19 5.91 -8.31
C SER A 217 -4.25 4.74 -7.32
N GLU A 218 -5.47 4.37 -6.94
CA GLU A 218 -5.85 3.20 -6.18
C GLU A 218 -5.19 1.91 -6.69
N LYS A 219 -5.08 1.76 -8.02
CA LYS A 219 -4.41 0.61 -8.66
C LYS A 219 -2.92 0.57 -8.35
N ASN A 220 -2.27 1.72 -8.27
CA ASN A 220 -0.86 1.78 -7.90
C ASN A 220 -0.66 1.38 -6.42
N ILE A 221 -1.60 1.72 -5.54
CA ILE A 221 -1.54 1.31 -4.12
C ILE A 221 -1.74 -0.22 -4.01
N VAL A 222 -2.85 -0.74 -4.55
CA VAL A 222 -3.22 -2.15 -4.45
C VAL A 222 -2.26 -3.07 -5.21
N GLY A 223 -1.85 -2.67 -6.43
CA GLY A 223 -0.96 -3.46 -7.28
C GLY A 223 0.39 -3.76 -6.63
N ASN A 224 0.91 -2.83 -5.82
CA ASN A 224 2.16 -3.04 -5.09
C ASN A 224 2.06 -4.11 -4.00
N VAL A 225 0.93 -4.18 -3.29
CA VAL A 225 0.65 -5.24 -2.31
C VAL A 225 0.52 -6.59 -3.01
N LEU A 226 -0.26 -6.65 -4.10
CA LEU A 226 -0.44 -7.88 -4.87
C LEU A 226 0.86 -8.38 -5.47
N HIS A 227 1.71 -7.49 -5.98
CA HIS A 227 3.03 -7.87 -6.47
C HIS A 227 3.83 -8.57 -5.37
N TYR A 228 3.88 -8.00 -4.16
CA TYR A 228 4.61 -8.62 -3.06
C TYR A 228 4.05 -10.00 -2.68
N LEU A 229 2.72 -10.16 -2.68
CA LEU A 229 2.07 -11.44 -2.42
C LEU A 229 2.41 -12.50 -3.46
N LEU A 230 2.45 -12.12 -4.74
CA LEU A 230 2.74 -13.02 -5.85
C LEU A 230 4.20 -13.48 -5.85
N PHE A 231 5.14 -12.55 -5.73
CA PHE A 231 6.55 -12.84 -5.98
C PHE A 231 7.37 -13.01 -4.69
N GLY A 232 6.85 -12.56 -3.55
CA GLY A 232 7.61 -12.51 -2.29
C GLY A 232 8.76 -11.50 -2.29
N GLU A 233 8.84 -10.67 -3.32
CA GLU A 233 9.86 -9.64 -3.52
C GLU A 233 9.22 -8.33 -3.97
N LEU A 234 9.98 -7.24 -3.80
CA LEU A 234 9.57 -5.91 -4.23
C LEU A 234 9.61 -5.81 -5.76
N PRO A 235 8.75 -5.00 -6.39
CA PRO A 235 8.80 -4.81 -7.84
C PRO A 235 10.13 -4.20 -8.28
N ALA A 236 10.48 -4.39 -9.55
CA ALA A 236 11.61 -3.69 -10.14
C ALA A 236 11.40 -2.18 -10.02
N LEU A 237 12.37 -1.47 -9.43
CA LEU A 237 12.30 -0.05 -9.14
C LEU A 237 13.13 0.78 -10.13
N ASP A 238 12.68 2.01 -10.40
CA ASP A 238 13.49 3.01 -11.09
C ASP A 238 14.47 3.72 -10.14
N VAL A 239 15.21 4.72 -10.65
CA VAL A 239 16.23 5.46 -9.88
C VAL A 239 15.66 6.29 -8.72
N TYR A 240 14.34 6.44 -8.65
CA TYR A 240 13.62 7.15 -7.58
C TYR A 240 12.90 6.18 -6.65
N ASN A 241 13.26 4.89 -6.67
CA ASN A 241 12.59 3.81 -5.94
C ASN A 241 11.10 3.66 -6.27
N ARG A 242 10.67 4.02 -7.49
CA ARG A 242 9.27 3.86 -7.92
C ARG A 242 9.11 2.56 -8.71
N PRO A 243 8.00 1.82 -8.54
CA PRO A 243 7.73 0.62 -9.32
C PRO A 243 7.69 0.90 -10.83
N LYS A 244 8.56 0.25 -11.61
CA LYS A 244 8.67 0.49 -13.06
C LYS A 244 7.38 0.16 -13.82
N TRP A 245 6.61 -0.81 -13.35
CA TRP A 245 5.35 -1.18 -13.98
C TRP A 245 4.32 -0.04 -13.96
N ALA A 246 4.38 0.84 -12.96
CA ALA A 246 3.48 1.98 -12.81
C ALA A 246 4.10 3.32 -13.29
N TYR A 247 5.41 3.50 -13.10
CA TYR A 247 6.07 4.81 -13.28
C TYR A 247 7.21 4.79 -14.33
N GLY A 248 7.38 3.69 -15.06
CA GLY A 248 8.51 3.50 -15.99
C GLY A 248 8.41 4.30 -17.29
N LEU A 249 7.22 4.79 -17.64
CA LEU A 249 6.97 5.56 -18.86
C LEU A 249 6.47 6.97 -18.52
N ARG A 250 6.73 7.93 -19.40
CA ARG A 250 6.19 9.28 -19.25
C ARG A 250 4.75 9.28 -19.74
N ILE A 251 3.88 10.04 -19.08
CA ILE A 251 2.47 10.20 -19.50
C ILE A 251 2.40 10.65 -20.96
N HIS A 252 3.27 11.57 -21.38
CA HIS A 252 3.28 12.09 -22.76
C HIS A 252 3.63 11.03 -23.82
N ASP A 253 4.36 9.97 -23.46
CA ASP A 253 4.68 8.87 -24.38
C ASP A 253 3.49 7.92 -24.60
N LEU A 254 2.52 7.93 -23.67
CA LEU A 254 1.30 7.12 -23.71
C LEU A 254 0.03 7.94 -23.98
N CYS A 255 0.16 9.25 -24.22
CA CYS A 255 -0.97 10.14 -24.33
C CYS A 255 -1.70 9.94 -25.66
N GLU A 256 -3.01 9.71 -25.60
CA GLU A 256 -3.89 9.59 -26.76
C GLU A 256 -3.92 10.85 -27.63
N ARG A 257 -3.54 12.01 -27.06
CA ARG A 257 -3.43 13.30 -27.76
C ARG A 257 -2.08 13.51 -28.44
N ARG A 258 -1.16 12.54 -28.38
CA ARG A 258 0.18 12.67 -28.96
C ARG A 258 0.15 13.00 -30.44
N GLY A 259 -0.78 12.41 -31.20
CA GLY A 259 -0.95 12.72 -32.62
C GLY A 259 -1.32 14.17 -32.90
N HIS A 260 -2.09 14.83 -32.02
CA HIS A 260 -2.35 16.26 -32.13
C HIS A 260 -1.11 17.08 -31.80
N PHE A 261 -0.39 16.72 -30.72
CA PHE A 261 0.85 17.39 -30.36
C PHE A 261 1.90 17.34 -31.48
N ASP A 262 2.04 16.19 -32.14
CA ASP A 262 2.98 16.02 -33.26
C ASP A 262 2.55 16.82 -34.52
N ALA A 263 1.27 17.20 -34.62
CA ALA A 263 0.71 17.99 -35.74
C ALA A 263 0.75 19.51 -35.53
N GLY A 264 1.14 20.00 -34.35
CA GLY A 264 1.18 21.43 -33.98
C GLY A 264 -0.18 22.01 -33.57
#